data_AF-A0AAW1LU28-F1
#
_entry.id   AF-A0AAW1LU28-F1
#
_cell.length_a   1.000
_cell.length_b   1.000
_cell.length_c   1.000
_cell.angle_alpha   90.00
_cell.angle_beta   90.00
_cell.angle_gamma   90.00
#
_symmetry.space_group_name_H-M   'P 1'
#
loop_
_entity.id
_entity.type
_entity.pdbx_description
1 polymer ?
#
loop_
_entity_poly.entity_id
_entity_poly.type
_entity_poly.pdbx_seq_one_letter_code
_entity_poly.pdbx_strand_id
1 'polypeptide(L)'
;MKHITKFKESAEKDWTNGEKDWTKTSVGKYGKWSENELQLAVDAFRRGGIGLNECAKVYHIPKATLKRHIENKNKIANASTKKFGKGTILPKDVEEELVKHIIKLEEMMFGLTITDQRKLEEELVKHIIKLEEMMFGLTITDQRKLAFEIAPKNNITHM
;
A
#
# COMPACT_ATOMS: atom_id res chain seq x y z
N MET A 1 -4.91 56.34 -37.21
CA MET A 1 -4.35 55.01 -37.55
C MET A 1 -3.16 54.56 -36.67
N LYS A 2 -2.86 55.19 -35.51
CA LYS A 2 -1.75 54.78 -34.61
C LYS A 2 -2.19 54.03 -33.34
N HIS A 3 -3.50 53.87 -33.11
CA HIS A 3 -4.05 53.23 -31.91
C HIS A 3 -4.37 51.74 -32.07
N ILE A 4 -4.66 51.29 -33.31
CA ILE A 4 -5.00 49.89 -33.58
C ILE A 4 -3.74 49.01 -33.60
N THR A 5 -2.59 49.56 -33.99
CA THR A 5 -1.31 48.84 -34.05
C THR A 5 -0.77 48.48 -32.66
N LYS A 6 -0.93 49.38 -31.67
CA LYS A 6 -0.52 49.14 -30.28
C LYS A 6 -1.33 48.05 -29.57
N PHE A 7 -2.60 47.87 -29.93
CA PHE A 7 -3.46 46.87 -29.31
C PHE A 7 -3.13 45.46 -29.82
N LYS A 8 -2.81 45.31 -31.11
CA LYS A 8 -2.36 44.03 -31.68
C LYS A 8 -0.98 43.62 -31.16
N GLU A 9 -0.01 44.54 -31.07
CA GLU A 9 1.33 44.23 -30.52
C GLU A 9 1.31 43.81 -29.04
N SER A 10 0.33 44.28 -28.25
CA SER A 10 0.16 43.85 -26.86
C SER A 10 -0.48 42.47 -26.77
N ALA A 11 -1.50 42.19 -27.59
CA ALA A 11 -2.19 40.91 -27.60
C ALA A 11 -1.32 39.74 -28.14
N GLU A 12 -0.40 40.03 -29.07
CA GLU A 12 0.50 39.03 -29.66
C GLU A 12 1.68 38.67 -28.74
N LYS A 13 2.06 39.58 -27.82
CA LYS A 13 3.06 39.33 -26.75
C LYS A 13 2.51 38.48 -25.60
N ASP A 14 1.21 38.53 -25.34
CA ASP A 14 0.59 37.76 -24.26
C ASP A 14 0.38 36.27 -24.64
N TRP A 15 0.46 35.90 -25.92
CA TRP A 15 0.29 34.52 -26.39
C TRP A 15 1.60 33.71 -26.47
N THR A 16 2.76 34.36 -26.46
CA THR A 16 4.06 33.69 -26.67
C THR A 16 4.82 33.36 -25.38
N ASN A 17 4.23 33.64 -24.20
CA ASN A 17 4.89 33.39 -22.93
C ASN A 17 4.16 32.33 -22.10
N GLY A 18 4.53 31.08 -22.32
CA GLY A 18 4.31 29.98 -21.40
C GLY A 18 3.17 29.06 -21.78
N GLU A 19 3.50 28.00 -22.50
CA GLU A 19 2.84 26.70 -22.37
C GLU A 19 2.61 26.43 -20.86
N LYS A 20 1.38 26.66 -20.39
CA LYS A 20 0.99 26.29 -19.03
C LYS A 20 0.93 24.77 -18.98
N ASP A 21 2.06 24.18 -18.62
CA ASP A 21 2.16 22.77 -18.30
C ASP A 21 1.34 22.47 -17.04
N TRP A 22 0.08 22.08 -17.23
CA TRP A 22 -0.83 21.68 -16.15
C TRP A 22 -0.30 20.49 -15.33
N THR A 23 0.70 19.75 -15.85
CA THR A 23 1.35 18.63 -15.16
C THR A 23 2.43 19.08 -14.16
N LYS A 24 2.88 20.34 -14.20
CA LYS A 24 3.81 20.97 -13.24
C LYS A 24 3.14 21.78 -12.13
N THR A 25 1.83 21.63 -11.92
CA THR A 25 1.21 22.13 -10.68
C THR A 25 1.73 21.25 -9.55
N SER A 26 2.80 21.66 -8.86
CA SER A 26 3.29 20.94 -7.69
C SER A 26 2.14 20.83 -6.70
N VAL A 27 1.54 19.65 -6.59
CA VAL A 27 0.56 19.33 -5.55
C VAL A 27 1.22 19.78 -4.26
N GLY A 28 0.66 20.80 -3.61
CA GLY A 28 1.24 21.38 -2.41
C GLY A 28 1.57 20.24 -1.46
N LYS A 29 2.86 20.05 -1.12
CA LYS A 29 3.28 19.00 -0.20
C LYS A 29 2.77 19.37 1.19
N TYR A 30 1.51 19.05 1.48
CA TYR A 30 0.86 19.30 2.76
C TYR A 30 1.47 18.41 3.84
N GLY A 31 1.60 18.93 5.06
CA GLY A 31 1.93 18.10 6.23
C GLY A 31 3.37 17.60 6.34
N LYS A 32 4.37 18.37 5.88
CA LYS A 32 5.80 18.00 6.03
C LYS A 32 6.35 18.00 7.47
N TRP A 33 5.64 18.61 8.42
CA TRP A 33 6.02 18.64 9.84
C TRP A 33 5.71 17.30 10.50
N SER A 34 6.55 16.79 11.39
CA SER A 34 6.25 15.58 12.17
C SER A 34 5.32 15.88 13.34
N GLU A 35 4.61 14.85 13.79
CA GLU A 35 3.74 14.91 14.98
C GLU A 35 4.55 15.23 16.24
N ASN A 36 5.76 14.67 16.35
CA ASN A 36 6.68 14.93 17.47
C ASN A 36 7.14 16.41 17.51
N GLU A 37 7.52 16.98 16.37
CA GLU A 37 7.90 18.40 16.28
C GLU A 37 6.74 19.32 16.64
N LEU A 38 5.52 18.95 16.27
CA LEU A 38 4.32 19.72 16.61
C LEU A 38 4.05 19.70 18.12
N GLN A 39 4.19 18.55 18.77
CA GLN A 39 4.06 18.44 20.22
C GLN A 39 5.09 19.31 20.94
N LEU A 40 6.36 19.19 20.54
CA LEU A 40 7.46 19.98 21.10
C LEU A 40 7.25 21.50 20.91
N ALA A 41 6.75 21.91 19.75
CA ALA A 41 6.43 23.31 19.46
C ALA A 41 5.30 23.84 20.36
N VAL A 42 4.25 23.06 20.57
CA VAL A 42 3.13 23.42 21.45
C VAL A 42 3.59 23.50 22.91
N ASP A 43 4.43 22.57 23.37
CA ASP A 43 4.93 22.55 24.74
C ASP A 43 5.95 23.68 24.99
N ALA A 44 6.81 24.00 24.02
CA ALA A 44 7.70 25.16 24.09
C ALA A 44 6.92 26.48 24.16
N PHE A 45 5.82 26.60 23.39
CA PHE A 45 4.95 27.77 23.43
C PHE A 45 4.20 27.89 24.77
N ARG A 46 3.66 26.78 25.30
CA ARG A 46 2.95 26.76 26.60
C ARG A 46 3.84 27.08 27.78
N ARG A 47 5.11 26.67 27.74
CA ARG A 47 6.12 27.03 28.75
C ARG A 47 6.47 28.51 28.75
N GLY A 48 6.02 29.29 27.77
CA GLY A 48 6.17 30.75 27.72
C GLY A 48 7.56 31.25 27.35
N GLY A 49 8.47 30.37 26.94
CA GLY A 49 9.86 30.74 26.62
C GLY A 49 10.11 31.19 25.18
N ILE A 50 9.19 30.91 24.25
CA ILE A 50 9.37 31.15 22.80
C ILE A 50 8.06 31.66 22.19
N GLY A 51 8.14 32.72 21.36
CA GLY A 51 6.97 33.28 20.69
C GLY A 51 6.47 32.41 19.52
N LEU A 52 5.20 32.56 19.13
CA LEU A 52 4.58 31.74 18.06
C LEU A 52 5.38 31.75 16.74
N ASN A 53 5.95 32.90 16.38
CA ASN A 53 6.71 33.07 15.15
C ASN A 53 8.09 32.39 15.21
N GLU A 54 8.70 32.38 16.39
CA GLU A 54 9.96 31.69 16.63
C GLU A 54 9.75 30.18 16.65
N CYS A 55 8.71 29.69 17.32
CA CYS A 55 8.32 28.28 17.27
C CYS A 55 8.12 27.80 15.82
N ALA A 56 7.43 28.59 14.98
CA ALA A 56 7.23 28.24 13.58
C ALA A 56 8.54 28.10 12.79
N LYS A 57 9.56 28.93 13.11
CA LYS A 57 10.88 28.88 12.48
C LYS A 57 11.72 27.71 12.98
N VAL A 58 11.79 27.53 14.30
CA VAL A 58 12.61 26.49 14.95
C VAL A 58 12.12 25.09 14.59
N TYR A 59 10.81 24.87 14.58
CA TYR A 59 10.22 23.54 14.34
C TYR A 59 9.75 23.35 12.89
N HIS A 60 9.99 24.31 11.99
CA HIS A 60 9.56 24.28 10.58
C HIS A 60 8.06 23.99 10.35
N ILE A 61 7.22 24.46 11.27
CA ILE A 61 5.77 24.27 11.22
C ILE A 61 5.11 25.56 10.74
N PRO A 62 4.21 25.52 9.74
CA PRO A 62 3.46 26.69 9.35
C PRO A 62 2.74 27.35 10.53
N LYS A 63 2.88 28.67 10.67
CA LYS A 63 2.28 29.46 11.76
C LYS A 63 0.77 29.22 11.90
N ALA A 64 0.07 29.10 10.78
CA ALA A 64 -1.36 28.82 10.75
C ALA A 64 -1.70 27.44 11.35
N THR A 65 -0.89 26.42 11.08
CA THR A 65 -1.02 25.08 11.67
C THR A 65 -0.78 25.15 13.17
N LEU A 66 0.35 25.70 13.60
CA LEU A 66 0.69 25.79 15.02
C LEU A 66 -0.38 26.55 15.82
N LYS A 67 -0.88 27.68 15.28
CA LYS A 67 -1.99 28.45 15.88
C LYS A 67 -3.26 27.61 16.04
N ARG A 68 -3.65 26.82 15.04
CA ARG A 68 -4.85 25.94 15.11
C ARG A 68 -4.73 24.89 16.21
N HIS A 69 -3.55 24.30 16.39
CA HIS A 69 -3.30 23.30 17.42
C HIS A 69 -3.25 23.91 18.83
N ILE A 70 -2.68 25.12 18.98
CA ILE A 70 -2.68 25.85 20.26
C ILE A 70 -4.10 26.25 20.67
N GLU A 71 -4.88 26.80 19.72
CA GLU A 71 -6.26 27.22 19.96
C GLU A 71 -7.25 26.04 20.03
N ASN A 72 -6.75 24.79 19.87
CA ASN A 72 -7.52 23.54 19.88
C ASN A 72 -8.77 23.59 18.98
N LYS A 73 -8.65 24.24 17.82
CA LYS A 73 -9.76 24.45 16.86
C LYS A 73 -10.02 23.25 15.96
N ASN A 74 -9.20 22.20 16.06
CA ASN A 74 -9.39 20.97 15.32
C ASN A 74 -10.43 20.10 16.03
N LYS A 75 -11.37 19.52 15.28
CA LYS A 75 -12.35 18.57 15.83
C LYS A 75 -11.81 17.14 15.94
N ILE A 76 -10.81 16.81 15.14
CA ILE A 76 -10.35 15.42 14.88
C ILE A 76 -8.86 15.27 15.19
N ALA A 77 -8.04 16.20 14.70
CA ALA A 77 -6.59 16.24 14.90
C ALA A 77 -6.25 17.01 16.20
N ASN A 78 -6.53 16.40 17.35
CA ASN A 78 -6.25 16.99 18.66
C ASN A 78 -4.79 16.74 19.08
N ALA A 79 -4.25 17.67 19.87
CA ALA A 79 -2.85 17.69 20.29
C ALA A 79 -1.90 17.69 19.08
N SER A 80 -1.29 16.55 18.78
CA SER A 80 -0.27 16.42 17.73
C SER A 80 -0.68 15.48 16.59
N THR A 81 -1.85 14.84 16.73
CA THR A 81 -2.35 13.81 15.82
C THR A 81 -2.53 14.32 14.40
N LYS A 82 -1.77 13.74 13.47
CA LYS A 82 -1.89 14.06 12.06
C LYS A 82 -3.03 13.25 11.44
N LYS A 83 -4.19 13.87 11.30
CA LYS A 83 -5.35 13.31 10.58
C LYS A 83 -5.67 14.18 9.38
N PHE A 84 -5.66 13.59 8.18
CA PHE A 84 -6.11 14.24 6.95
C PHE A 84 -7.33 13.51 6.40
N GLY A 85 -8.18 14.24 5.68
CA GLY A 85 -9.36 13.68 5.02
C GLY A 85 -10.59 13.58 5.91
N LYS A 86 -11.64 12.97 5.35
CA LYS A 86 -12.87 12.66 6.08
C LYS A 86 -12.61 11.54 7.10
N GLY A 87 -13.30 11.60 8.23
CA GLY A 87 -13.29 10.51 9.20
C GLY A 87 -13.87 9.21 8.62
N THR A 88 -13.61 8.11 9.32
CA THR A 88 -14.20 6.81 8.99
C THR A 88 -15.73 6.92 9.06
N ILE A 89 -16.42 6.35 8.09
CA ILE A 89 -17.89 6.36 8.04
C ILE A 89 -18.48 5.25 8.93
N LEU A 90 -17.70 4.20 9.15
CA LEU A 90 -18.05 3.07 10.00
C LEU A 90 -17.47 3.28 11.40
N PRO A 91 -18.21 2.90 12.46
CA PRO A 91 -17.66 2.83 13.79
C PRO A 91 -16.63 1.70 13.87
N LYS A 92 -15.64 1.86 14.76
CA LYS A 92 -14.51 0.95 14.88
C LYS A 92 -14.93 -0.50 15.13
N ASP A 93 -15.98 -0.70 15.93
CA ASP A 93 -16.49 -2.02 16.27
C ASP A 93 -16.99 -2.79 15.03
N VAL A 94 -17.72 -2.10 14.15
CA VAL A 94 -18.23 -2.68 12.90
C VAL A 94 -17.08 -2.93 11.92
N GLU A 95 -16.09 -2.04 11.87
CA GLU A 95 -14.90 -2.23 11.06
C GLU A 95 -14.13 -3.50 11.48
N GLU A 96 -13.95 -3.73 12.78
CA GLU A 96 -13.31 -4.94 13.29
C GLU A 96 -14.10 -6.22 12.96
N GLU A 97 -15.43 -6.17 13.04
CA GLU A 97 -16.29 -7.30 12.65
C GLU A 97 -16.19 -7.61 11.15
N LEU A 98 -16.16 -6.57 10.30
CA LEU A 98 -15.99 -6.72 8.86
C LEU A 98 -14.63 -7.32 8.51
N VAL A 99 -13.55 -6.89 9.17
CA VAL A 99 -12.21 -7.47 8.95
C VAL A 99 -12.20 -8.96 9.30
N LYS A 100 -12.77 -9.33 10.46
CA LYS A 100 -12.87 -10.75 10.85
C LYS A 100 -13.66 -11.56 9.83
N HIS A 101 -14.75 -10.99 9.31
CA HIS A 101 -15.57 -11.66 8.31
C HIS A 101 -14.83 -11.85 6.98
N ILE A 102 -14.08 -10.85 6.52
CA ILE A 102 -13.28 -10.93 5.29
C ILE A 102 -12.20 -12.02 5.41
N ILE A 103 -11.50 -12.09 6.55
CA ILE A 103 -10.50 -13.15 6.81
C ILE A 103 -11.16 -14.53 6.78
N LYS A 104 -12.32 -14.67 7.42
CA LYS A 104 -13.07 -15.93 7.39
C LYS A 104 -13.50 -16.31 5.97
N LEU A 105 -13.91 -15.35 5.15
CA LEU A 105 -14.24 -15.57 3.74
C LEU A 105 -12.99 -16.04 2.97
N GLU A 106 -11.84 -15.41 3.19
CA GLU A 106 -10.57 -15.81 2.59
C GLU A 106 -10.16 -17.24 2.97
N GLU A 107 -10.31 -17.64 4.24
CA GLU A 107 -10.09 -19.02 4.70
C GLU A 107 -11.00 -20.03 4.00
N MET A 108 -12.25 -19.63 3.71
CA MET A 108 -13.20 -20.43 2.95
C MET A 108 -12.97 -20.34 1.43
N MET A 109 -11.83 -19.81 1.00
CA MET A 109 -11.44 -19.63 -0.41
C MET A 109 -12.41 -18.75 -1.21
N PHE A 110 -13.24 -17.92 -0.54
CA PHE A 110 -14.03 -16.89 -1.22
C PHE A 110 -13.08 -15.84 -1.81
N GLY A 111 -13.09 -15.72 -3.13
CA GLY A 111 -12.17 -14.85 -3.87
C GLY A 111 -11.20 -15.62 -4.77
N LEU A 112 -11.10 -16.95 -4.64
CA LEU A 112 -10.48 -17.77 -5.68
C LEU A 112 -11.38 -17.75 -6.91
N THR A 113 -10.80 -17.34 -8.02
CA THR A 113 -11.47 -17.41 -9.32
C THR A 113 -11.43 -18.85 -9.82
N ILE A 114 -12.32 -19.21 -10.75
CA ILE A 114 -12.34 -20.56 -11.39
C ILE A 114 -10.95 -20.92 -11.95
N THR A 115 -10.17 -19.92 -12.38
CA THR A 115 -8.81 -20.13 -12.88
C THR A 115 -7.81 -20.53 -11.78
N ASP A 116 -8.00 -20.05 -10.55
CA ASP A 116 -7.12 -20.39 -9.43
C ASP A 116 -7.45 -21.78 -8.88
N GLN A 117 -8.75 -22.14 -8.85
CA GLN A 117 -9.18 -23.51 -8.55
C GLN A 117 -8.60 -24.51 -9.56
N ARG A 118 -8.66 -24.21 -10.86
CA ARG A 118 -8.10 -25.10 -11.91
C ARG A 118 -6.58 -25.27 -11.79
N LYS A 119 -5.84 -24.23 -11.42
CA LYS A 119 -4.39 -24.33 -11.18
C LYS A 119 -4.08 -25.25 -10.00
N LEU A 120 -4.87 -25.15 -8.92
CA LEU A 120 -4.72 -26.02 -7.76
C LEU A 120 -5.02 -27.48 -8.12
N GLU A 121 -6.08 -27.72 -8.90
CA GLU A 121 -6.42 -29.04 -9.44
C GLU A 121 -5.29 -29.58 -10.32
N GLU A 122 -4.74 -28.77 -11.22
CA GLU A 122 -3.59 -29.14 -12.07
C GLU A 122 -2.34 -29.48 -11.25
N GLU A 123 -2.06 -28.73 -10.19
CA GLU A 123 -0.92 -28.97 -9.30
C GLU A 123 -1.09 -30.28 -8.52
N LEU A 124 -2.30 -30.55 -8.01
CA LEU A 124 -2.62 -31.81 -7.35
C LEU A 124 -2.48 -33.01 -8.30
N VAL A 125 -2.97 -32.90 -9.53
CA VAL A 125 -2.84 -33.98 -10.54
C VAL A 125 -1.37 -34.24 -10.86
N LYS A 126 -0.57 -33.19 -11.07
CA LYS A 126 0.89 -33.34 -11.27
C LYS A 126 1.57 -34.01 -10.08
N HIS A 127 1.15 -33.67 -8.86
CA HIS A 127 1.69 -34.29 -7.66
C HIS A 127 1.36 -35.79 -7.60
N ILE A 128 0.12 -36.18 -7.93
CA ILE A 128 -0.30 -37.58 -7.98
C ILE A 128 0.51 -38.36 -9.02
N ILE A 129 0.65 -37.83 -10.24
CA ILE A 129 1.45 -38.47 -11.31
C ILE A 129 2.91 -38.64 -10.87
N LYS A 130 3.48 -37.61 -10.23
CA LYS A 130 4.84 -37.68 -9.70
C LYS A 130 4.99 -38.77 -8.62
N LEU A 131 3.99 -38.95 -7.76
CA LEU A 131 3.99 -40.01 -6.76
C LEU A 131 3.94 -41.41 -7.42
N GLU A 132 3.18 -41.55 -8.51
CA GLU A 132 3.15 -42.79 -9.32
C GLU A 132 4.51 -43.07 -9.99
N GLU A 133 5.14 -42.05 -10.59
CA GLU A 133 6.49 -42.16 -11.19
C GLU A 133 7.56 -42.50 -10.15
N MET A 134 7.41 -42.00 -8.93
CA MET A 134 8.27 -42.34 -7.79
C MET A 134 7.93 -43.71 -7.17
N MET A 135 7.01 -44.46 -7.79
CA MET A 135 6.52 -45.78 -7.36
C MET A 135 5.98 -45.79 -5.93
N PHE A 136 5.49 -44.65 -5.45
CA PHE A 136 4.82 -44.53 -4.17
C PHE A 136 3.42 -45.14 -4.30
N GLY A 137 3.30 -46.41 -3.90
CA GLY A 137 2.09 -47.23 -4.10
C GLY A 137 2.41 -48.67 -4.51
N LEU A 138 3.61 -48.94 -5.02
CA LEU A 138 4.14 -50.29 -5.14
C LEU A 138 4.73 -50.71 -3.80
N THR A 139 4.24 -51.80 -3.24
CA THR A 139 4.81 -52.32 -2.00
C THR A 139 6.23 -52.82 -2.27
N ILE A 140 7.11 -52.83 -1.24
CA ILE A 140 8.48 -53.40 -1.37
C ILE A 140 8.44 -54.81 -1.97
N THR A 141 7.37 -55.56 -1.69
CA THR A 141 7.09 -56.88 -2.27
C THR A 141 6.88 -56.85 -3.79
N ASP A 142 6.18 -55.85 -4.32
CA ASP A 142 5.95 -55.72 -5.77
C ASP A 142 7.22 -55.30 -6.50
N GLN A 143 8.02 -54.42 -5.89
CA GLN A 143 9.34 -54.04 -6.41
C GLN A 143 10.32 -55.23 -6.43
N ARG A 144 10.31 -56.07 -5.39
CA ARG A 144 11.13 -57.29 -5.32
C ARG A 144 10.72 -58.34 -6.36
N LYS A 145 9.42 -58.56 -6.55
CA LYS A 145 8.92 -59.47 -7.61
C LYS A 145 9.34 -59.00 -9.00
N LEU A 146 9.19 -57.69 -9.27
CA LEU A 146 9.59 -57.11 -10.55
C LEU A 146 11.10 -57.22 -10.79
N ALA A 147 11.93 -56.95 -9.77
CA ALA A 147 13.37 -57.11 -9.85
C ALA A 147 13.78 -58.58 -10.14
N PHE A 148 13.08 -59.54 -9.53
CA PHE A 148 13.32 -60.98 -9.75
C PHE A 148 12.93 -61.43 -11.16
N GLU A 149 11.86 -60.88 -11.75
CA GLU A 149 11.46 -61.20 -13.13
C GLU A 149 12.35 -60.57 -14.20
N ILE A 150 12.95 -59.41 -13.91
CA ILE A 150 13.80 -58.66 -14.83
C ILE A 150 15.27 -59.14 -14.81
N ALA A 151 15.74 -59.71 -13.70
CA ALA A 151 17.12 -60.17 -13.54
C ALA A 151 17.58 -61.25 -14.56
N PRO A 152 16.79 -62.31 -14.87
CA PRO A 152 17.16 -63.32 -15.85
C PRO A 152 17.27 -62.76 -17.26
N LYS A 153 16.40 -61.79 -17.60
CA LYS A 153 16.37 -61.13 -18.92
C LYS A 153 17.58 -60.24 -19.17
N ASN A 154 18.22 -59.77 -18.12
CA ASN A 154 19.41 -58.92 -18.18
C ASN A 154 20.69 -59.64 -17.76
N ASN A 155 20.66 -60.98 -17.67
CA ASN A 155 21.81 -61.80 -17.28
C ASN A 155 22.39 -61.48 -15.88
N ILE A 156 21.59 -60.90 -14.99
CA ILE A 156 21.99 -60.57 -13.62
C ILE A 156 21.69 -61.80 -12.75
N THR A 157 22.69 -62.29 -12.04
CA THR A 157 22.54 -63.49 -11.18
C THR A 157 21.75 -63.13 -9.92
N HIS A 158 20.70 -63.90 -9.62
CA HIS A 158 19.88 -63.78 -8.41
C HIS A 158 20.14 -64.99 -7.49
N MET A 159 20.24 -64.78 -6.18
CA MET A 159 20.19 -65.82 -5.13
C MET A 159 18.89 -65.67 -4.35
#